data_AF-B2FXI7-F1
#
_entry.id   AF-B2FXI7-F1
#
_cell.length_a   1.000
_cell.length_b   1.000
_cell.length_c   1.000
_cell.angle_alpha   90.00
_cell.angle_beta   90.00
_cell.angle_gamma   90.00
#
_symmetry.space_group_name_H-M   'P 1'
#
loop_
_entity.id
_entity.type
_entity.pdbx_description
1 polymer ?
#
loop_
_entity_poly.entity_id
_entity_poly.type
_entity_poly.pdbx_seq_one_letter_code
_entity_poly.pdbx_strand_id
1 'polypeptide(L)'
;LSTVIQNDNIEHTRSYYKQLLESAQQDNKDYDLNIATNFFVDDFIEVINKYQQIANTHYHAMLEKVSYSNPTQTAATINNWVSEHTNGRLREIVTPDSLEGAVITLVNVIYFKGLWTYPFPEVANNVKPFYGTRGKPTNAQYMEQNGQFYYDNSADLGAQILRLPYRGNKLAMYFILPNPDNTVNQVLDRIN
;
A
#
# COMPACT_ATOMS: atom_id res chain seq x y z
N LEU A 1 6.41 -0.74 -19.06
CA LEU A 1 7.65 -1.46 -18.67
C LEU A 1 8.87 -0.54 -18.67
N SER A 2 9.04 0.35 -19.65
CA SER A 2 10.15 1.33 -19.70
C SER A 2 10.20 2.33 -18.55
N THR A 3 9.12 2.49 -17.78
CA THR A 3 9.06 3.29 -16.54
C THR A 3 9.29 2.47 -15.27
N VAL A 4 9.26 1.13 -15.36
CA VAL A 4 9.44 0.21 -14.23
C VAL A 4 10.89 -0.25 -14.15
N ILE A 5 11.50 -0.57 -15.29
CA ILE A 5 12.94 -0.86 -15.36
C ILE A 5 13.69 0.45 -15.53
N GLN A 6 14.67 0.69 -14.65
CA GLN A 6 15.43 1.93 -14.66
C GLN A 6 16.44 1.94 -15.80
N ASN A 7 16.16 2.73 -16.84
CA ASN A 7 17.02 2.93 -18.01
C ASN A 7 17.41 1.63 -18.73
N ASP A 8 16.53 0.63 -18.73
CA ASP A 8 16.79 -0.73 -19.23
C ASP A 8 18.07 -1.39 -18.67
N ASN A 9 18.49 -0.96 -17.47
CA ASN A 9 19.70 -1.44 -16.80
C ASN A 9 19.34 -2.18 -15.51
N ILE A 10 19.70 -3.46 -15.43
CA ILE A 10 19.31 -4.32 -14.31
C ILE A 10 19.99 -3.96 -12.99
N GLU A 11 21.25 -3.53 -13.02
CA GLU A 11 21.98 -3.12 -11.80
C GLU A 11 21.43 -1.81 -11.25
N HIS A 12 21.10 -0.88 -12.14
CA HIS A 12 20.43 0.37 -11.75
C HIS A 12 19.02 0.09 -11.20
N THR A 13 18.27 -0.82 -11.83
CA THR A 13 16.93 -1.20 -11.38
C THR A 13 16.97 -1.82 -9.98
N ARG A 14 17.89 -2.74 -9.75
CA ARG A 14 18.08 -3.41 -8.44
C ARG A 14 18.46 -2.44 -7.34
N SER A 15 19.45 -1.58 -7.59
CA SER A 15 19.91 -0.59 -6.61
C SER A 15 18.84 0.45 -6.30
N TYR A 16 18.12 0.93 -7.32
CA TYR A 16 17.00 1.85 -7.17
C TYR A 16 15.90 1.28 -6.26
N TYR A 17 15.34 0.12 -6.60
CA TYR A 17 14.24 -0.46 -5.80
C TYR A 17 14.67 -0.85 -4.40
N LYS A 18 15.89 -1.37 -4.25
CA LYS A 18 16.46 -1.67 -2.93
C LYS A 18 16.51 -0.42 -2.06
N GLN A 19 17.05 0.69 -2.59
CA GLN A 19 17.15 1.95 -1.86
C GLN A 19 15.77 2.49 -1.48
N LEU A 20 14.78 2.42 -2.37
CA LEU A 20 13.41 2.85 -2.06
C LEU A 20 12.79 2.00 -0.94
N LEU A 21 12.94 0.67 -1.01
CA LEU A 21 12.41 -0.26 -0.02
C LEU A 21 13.06 -0.08 1.35
N GLU A 22 14.39 -0.02 1.42
CA GLU A 22 15.14 0.22 2.65
C GLU A 22 14.78 1.59 3.24
N SER A 23 14.60 2.59 2.39
CA SER A 23 14.26 3.94 2.82
C SER A 23 12.82 4.04 3.35
N ALA A 24 11.87 3.29 2.83
CA ALA A 24 10.47 3.32 3.27
C ALA A 24 10.24 2.47 4.53
N GLN A 25 10.98 1.35 4.65
CA GLN A 25 10.82 0.35 5.70
C GLN A 25 11.94 0.44 6.76
N GLN A 26 12.63 1.58 6.85
CA GLN A 26 13.70 1.75 7.81
C GLN A 26 13.16 1.61 9.24
N ASP A 27 13.72 0.69 10.00
CA ASP A 27 13.38 0.52 11.42
C ASP A 27 13.57 1.84 12.18
N ASN A 28 12.49 2.29 12.83
CA ASN A 28 12.48 3.54 13.57
C ASN A 28 11.39 3.50 14.67
N LYS A 29 11.36 4.54 15.51
CA LYS A 29 10.44 4.63 16.65
C LYS A 29 9.15 5.40 16.36
N ASP A 30 9.05 6.08 15.22
CA ASP A 30 8.00 7.05 14.91
C ASP A 30 6.86 6.45 14.07
N TYR A 31 7.18 5.45 13.23
CA TYR A 31 6.23 4.70 12.44
C TYR A 31 6.73 3.28 12.16
N ASP A 32 5.80 2.42 11.77
CA ASP A 32 6.02 1.06 11.33
C ASP A 32 5.43 0.92 9.92
N LEU A 33 6.28 0.62 8.95
CA LEU A 33 5.90 0.43 7.54
C LEU A 33 6.57 -0.85 7.05
N ASN A 34 5.76 -1.81 6.60
CA ASN A 34 6.23 -3.06 6.04
C ASN A 34 5.62 -3.29 4.65
N ILE A 35 6.46 -3.64 3.68
CA ILE A 35 6.10 -4.05 2.32
C ILE A 35 6.65 -5.46 2.14
N ALA A 36 5.75 -6.44 2.16
CA ALA A 36 6.12 -7.84 2.02
C ALA A 36 5.66 -8.36 0.66
N THR A 37 6.54 -9.12 0.01
CA THR A 37 6.25 -9.77 -1.27
C THR A 37 6.69 -11.22 -1.23
N ASN A 38 5.84 -12.14 -1.67
CA ASN A 38 6.18 -13.56 -1.70
C ASN A 38 5.64 -14.23 -2.97
N PHE A 39 6.42 -15.12 -3.55
CA PHE A 39 5.96 -16.06 -4.56
C PHE A 39 5.65 -17.37 -3.86
N PHE A 40 4.39 -17.79 -3.90
CA PHE A 40 3.99 -19.13 -3.55
C PHE A 40 4.09 -20.00 -4.80
N VAL A 41 4.91 -21.05 -4.75
CA VAL A 41 5.34 -21.82 -5.92
C VAL A 41 5.02 -23.29 -5.72
N ASP A 42 4.37 -23.92 -6.70
CA ASP A 42 3.93 -25.32 -6.57
C ASP A 42 5.09 -26.30 -6.38
N ASP A 43 4.86 -27.41 -5.68
CA ASP A 43 5.87 -28.36 -5.19
C ASP A 43 6.81 -28.89 -6.28
N PHE A 44 6.34 -29.04 -7.52
CA PHE A 44 7.14 -29.60 -8.61
C PHE A 44 8.17 -28.62 -9.22
N ILE A 45 8.10 -27.32 -8.91
CA ILE A 45 8.98 -26.31 -9.52
C ILE A 45 10.29 -26.18 -8.75
N GLU A 46 11.42 -26.39 -9.42
CA GLU A 46 12.74 -26.09 -8.84
C GLU A 46 13.04 -24.59 -8.89
N VAL A 47 13.07 -23.95 -7.72
CA VAL A 47 13.42 -22.53 -7.60
C VAL A 47 14.92 -22.34 -7.78
N ILE A 48 15.31 -21.51 -8.75
CA ILE A 48 16.72 -21.17 -8.98
C ILE A 48 17.25 -20.36 -7.79
N ASN A 49 18.24 -20.91 -7.08
CA ASN A 49 18.84 -20.26 -5.90
C ASN A 49 19.33 -18.82 -6.19
N LYS A 50 19.93 -18.58 -7.35
CA LYS A 50 20.35 -17.22 -7.76
C LYS A 50 19.17 -16.25 -7.84
N TYR A 51 18.00 -16.71 -8.32
CA TYR A 51 16.80 -15.88 -8.38
C TYR A 51 16.31 -15.54 -6.97
N GLN A 52 16.22 -16.53 -6.08
CA GLN A 52 15.83 -16.31 -4.69
C GLN A 52 16.75 -15.32 -3.97
N GLN A 53 18.06 -15.43 -4.18
CA GLN A 53 19.03 -14.47 -3.64
C GLN A 53 18.79 -13.04 -4.15
N ILE A 54 18.52 -12.87 -5.45
CA ILE A 54 18.22 -11.56 -6.05
C ILE A 54 16.89 -11.00 -5.51
N ALA A 55 15.83 -11.82 -5.43
CA ALA A 55 14.53 -11.44 -4.91
C ALA A 55 14.63 -10.93 -3.46
N ASN A 56 15.32 -11.68 -2.61
CA ASN A 56 15.53 -11.33 -1.22
C ASN A 56 16.39 -10.06 -1.08
N THR A 57 17.54 -10.02 -1.76
CA THR A 57 18.56 -8.97 -1.55
C THR A 57 18.14 -7.58 -2.04
N HIS A 58 17.39 -7.51 -3.16
CA HIS A 58 17.08 -6.24 -3.82
C HIS A 58 15.62 -5.83 -3.75
N TYR A 59 14.71 -6.79 -3.55
CA TYR A 59 13.27 -6.54 -3.58
C TYR A 59 12.59 -6.92 -2.26
N HIS A 60 13.36 -7.39 -1.26
CA HIS A 60 12.86 -7.90 0.01
C HIS A 60 11.73 -8.92 -0.19
N ALA A 61 11.83 -9.69 -1.28
CA ALA A 61 10.84 -10.67 -1.68
C ALA A 61 11.30 -12.08 -1.36
N MET A 62 10.36 -12.94 -1.00
CA MET A 62 10.60 -14.34 -0.68
C MET A 62 9.98 -15.25 -1.73
N LEU A 63 10.39 -16.52 -1.69
CA LEU A 63 9.76 -17.59 -2.46
C LEU A 63 9.53 -18.75 -1.50
N GLU A 64 8.32 -19.29 -1.51
CA GLU A 64 7.88 -20.36 -0.62
C GLU A 64 7.21 -21.47 -1.42
N LYS A 65 7.51 -22.71 -1.03
CA LYS A 65 6.94 -23.90 -1.67
C LYS A 65 5.60 -24.24 -1.02
N VAL A 66 4.59 -24.45 -1.86
CA VAL A 66 3.25 -24.84 -1.44
C VAL A 66 2.73 -25.94 -2.35
N SER A 67 1.67 -26.63 -1.91
CA SER A 67 1.00 -27.65 -2.72
C SER A 67 -0.34 -27.13 -3.22
N TYR A 68 -0.42 -26.69 -4.47
CA TYR A 68 -1.70 -26.25 -5.04
C TYR A 68 -2.69 -27.41 -5.24
N SER A 69 -2.20 -28.65 -5.17
CA SER A 69 -3.03 -29.86 -5.06
C SER A 69 -3.90 -29.88 -3.79
N ASN A 70 -3.51 -29.13 -2.74
CA ASN A 70 -4.28 -28.91 -1.53
C ASN A 70 -4.59 -27.41 -1.37
N PRO A 71 -5.56 -26.86 -2.14
CA PRO A 71 -5.84 -25.43 -2.18
C PRO A 71 -6.32 -24.88 -0.83
N THR A 72 -6.98 -25.69 -0.01
CA THR A 72 -7.39 -25.30 1.36
C THR A 72 -6.21 -25.02 2.25
N GLN A 73 -5.21 -25.91 2.27
CA GLN A 73 -3.99 -25.70 3.03
C GLN A 73 -3.18 -24.53 2.47
N THR A 74 -3.04 -24.43 1.15
CA THR A 74 -2.29 -23.35 0.51
C THR A 74 -2.91 -21.99 0.79
N ALA A 75 -4.24 -21.85 0.71
CA ALA A 75 -4.92 -20.61 1.09
C ALA A 75 -4.65 -20.23 2.55
N ALA A 76 -4.67 -21.21 3.47
CA ALA A 76 -4.34 -20.97 4.88
C ALA A 76 -2.88 -20.51 5.06
N THR A 77 -1.92 -21.13 4.38
CA THR A 77 -0.51 -20.71 4.40
C THR A 77 -0.35 -19.27 3.93
N ILE A 78 -0.93 -18.92 2.78
CA ILE A 78 -0.86 -17.56 2.21
C ILE A 78 -1.50 -16.54 3.16
N ASN A 79 -2.69 -16.84 3.69
CA ASN A 79 -3.40 -15.92 4.59
C ASN A 79 -2.68 -15.75 5.94
N ASN A 80 -2.07 -16.81 6.48
CA ASN A 80 -1.24 -16.71 7.68
C ASN A 80 -0.01 -15.83 7.42
N TRP A 81 0.67 -16.01 6.29
CA TRP A 81 1.80 -15.16 5.88
C TRP A 81 1.37 -13.69 5.75
N VAL A 82 0.20 -13.41 5.17
CA VAL A 82 -0.39 -12.05 5.08
C VAL A 82 -0.64 -11.47 6.47
N SER A 83 -1.23 -12.25 7.37
CA SER A 83 -1.52 -11.81 8.73
C SER A 83 -0.25 -11.51 9.51
N GLU A 84 0.77 -12.36 9.40
CA GLU A 84 2.08 -12.15 10.03
C GLU A 84 2.74 -10.86 9.53
N HIS A 85 2.82 -10.66 8.21
CA HIS A 85 3.50 -9.51 7.60
C HIS A 85 2.71 -8.20 7.69
N THR A 86 1.48 -8.23 8.16
CA THR A 86 0.65 -7.04 8.38
C THR A 86 0.22 -6.86 9.84
N ASN A 87 0.86 -7.58 10.77
CA ASN A 87 0.55 -7.54 12.21
C ASN A 87 -0.95 -7.74 12.50
N GLY A 88 -1.57 -8.67 11.77
CA GLY A 88 -2.99 -9.03 11.87
C GLY A 88 -3.96 -7.99 11.31
N ARG A 89 -3.48 -6.90 10.68
CA ARG A 89 -4.32 -5.84 10.11
C ARG A 89 -5.09 -6.32 8.88
N LEU A 90 -4.45 -7.12 8.04
CA LEU A 90 -5.06 -7.90 6.97
C LEU A 90 -4.97 -9.37 7.38
N ARG A 91 -6.07 -10.12 7.24
CA ARG A 91 -6.10 -11.52 7.69
C ARG A 91 -6.13 -12.51 6.54
N GLU A 92 -6.79 -12.13 5.45
CA GLU A 92 -7.03 -13.02 4.32
C GLU A 92 -6.97 -12.21 3.02
N ILE A 93 -6.39 -12.82 1.98
CA ILE A 93 -6.32 -12.25 0.63
C ILE A 93 -6.75 -13.25 -0.45
N VAL A 94 -6.71 -14.56 -0.15
CA VAL A 94 -7.12 -15.63 -1.07
C VAL A 94 -8.09 -16.61 -0.40
N THR A 95 -8.91 -17.23 -1.24
CA THR A 95 -9.73 -18.42 -0.90
C THR A 95 -9.23 -19.63 -1.69
N PRO A 96 -9.60 -20.87 -1.32
CA PRO A 96 -9.23 -22.06 -2.10
C PRO A 96 -9.64 -21.95 -3.56
N ASP A 97 -10.86 -21.44 -3.83
CA ASP A 97 -11.39 -21.25 -5.19
C ASP A 97 -10.55 -20.24 -6.00
N SER A 98 -10.01 -19.20 -5.35
CA SER A 98 -9.15 -18.23 -6.03
C SER A 98 -7.78 -18.77 -6.45
N LEU A 99 -7.42 -19.96 -5.94
CA LEU A 99 -6.18 -20.67 -6.27
C LEU A 99 -6.39 -21.78 -7.31
N GLU A 100 -7.60 -21.95 -7.84
CA GLU A 100 -7.89 -22.98 -8.83
C GLU A 100 -7.02 -22.80 -10.09
N GLY A 101 -6.28 -23.84 -10.46
CA GLY A 101 -5.37 -23.83 -11.60
C GLY A 101 -4.08 -23.02 -11.40
N ALA A 102 -3.83 -22.49 -10.20
CA ALA A 102 -2.60 -21.78 -9.90
C ALA A 102 -1.39 -22.73 -9.83
N VAL A 103 -0.26 -22.24 -10.31
CA VAL A 103 1.04 -22.93 -10.28
C VAL A 103 2.09 -22.03 -9.59
N ILE A 104 1.95 -20.71 -9.77
CA ILE A 104 2.67 -19.67 -9.01
C ILE A 104 1.67 -18.57 -8.68
N THR A 105 1.60 -18.16 -7.42
CA THR A 105 0.86 -16.97 -6.98
C THR A 105 1.85 -15.95 -6.42
N LEU A 106 1.89 -14.76 -7.02
CA LEU A 106 2.63 -13.62 -6.48
C LEU A 106 1.71 -12.80 -5.58
N VAL A 107 2.08 -12.66 -4.32
CA VAL A 107 1.34 -11.89 -3.32
C VAL A 107 2.20 -10.73 -2.84
N ASN A 108 1.62 -9.53 -2.83
CA ASN A 108 2.20 -8.34 -2.22
C ASN A 108 1.21 -7.77 -1.20
N VAL A 109 1.72 -7.43 -0.01
CA VAL A 109 0.95 -6.74 1.02
C VAL A 109 1.75 -5.58 1.59
N ILE A 110 1.03 -4.54 1.97
CA ILE A 110 1.60 -3.36 2.61
C ILE A 110 0.84 -3.09 3.92
N TYR A 111 1.60 -2.80 4.97
CA TYR A 111 1.10 -2.37 6.26
C TYR A 111 1.80 -1.07 6.66
N PHE A 112 1.02 -0.15 7.21
CA PHE A 112 1.54 1.12 7.70
C PHE A 112 0.79 1.56 8.96
N LYS A 113 1.56 1.92 9.98
CA LYS A 113 1.10 2.54 11.22
C LYS A 113 2.02 3.69 11.56
N GLY A 114 1.51 4.92 11.46
CA GLY A 114 2.23 6.13 11.81
C GLY A 114 1.36 7.09 12.61
N LEU A 115 2.01 7.95 13.39
CA LEU A 115 1.34 9.03 14.12
C LEU A 115 1.46 10.35 13.35
N TRP A 116 0.38 11.12 13.30
CA TRP A 116 0.43 12.48 12.79
C TRP A 116 1.45 13.32 13.58
N THR A 117 2.17 14.20 12.89
CA THR A 117 2.97 15.24 13.57
C THR A 117 2.05 16.19 14.33
N TYR A 118 0.89 16.51 13.75
CA TYR A 118 -0.14 17.39 14.32
C TYR A 118 -1.44 16.60 14.46
N PRO A 119 -1.70 15.97 15.63
CA PRO A 119 -2.89 15.15 15.84
C PRO A 119 -4.16 16.01 15.94
N PHE A 120 -5.29 15.40 15.59
CA PHE A 120 -6.60 16.01 15.75
C PHE A 120 -7.07 15.90 17.22
N PRO A 121 -7.72 16.93 17.78
CA PRO A 121 -8.44 16.81 19.04
C PRO A 121 -9.51 15.72 18.95
N GLU A 122 -9.62 14.90 19.99
CA GLU A 122 -10.65 13.87 20.08
C GLU A 122 -12.02 14.52 20.39
N VAL A 123 -13.02 14.23 19.57
CA VAL A 123 -14.40 14.66 19.79
C VAL A 123 -15.30 13.43 19.75
N ALA A 124 -15.95 13.12 20.87
CA ALA A 124 -16.69 11.87 21.04
C ALA A 124 -17.82 11.68 20.01
N ASN A 125 -18.49 12.76 19.58
CA ASN A 125 -19.59 12.71 18.62
C ASN A 125 -19.52 13.92 17.67
N ASN A 126 -18.91 13.72 16.50
CA ASN A 126 -18.89 14.73 15.43
C ASN A 126 -19.37 14.12 14.10
N VAL A 127 -20.61 13.62 14.11
CA VAL A 127 -21.22 13.03 12.91
C VAL A 127 -21.79 14.15 12.03
N LYS A 128 -21.43 14.17 10.75
CA LYS A 128 -21.98 15.13 9.77
C LYS A 128 -22.30 14.42 8.45
N PRO A 129 -23.11 15.04 7.57
CA PRO A 129 -23.35 14.50 6.24
C PRO A 129 -22.07 14.37 5.41
N PHE A 130 -21.97 13.33 4.59
CA PHE A 130 -20.97 13.12 3.55
C PHE A 130 -21.68 13.01 2.20
N TYR A 131 -21.27 13.85 1.26
CA TYR A 131 -21.88 13.95 -0.07
C TYR A 131 -21.12 13.04 -1.04
N GLY A 132 -21.53 11.78 -1.10
CA GLY A 132 -20.96 10.81 -2.04
C GLY A 132 -21.24 11.18 -3.51
N THR A 133 -20.48 10.57 -4.42
CA THR A 133 -20.55 10.88 -5.87
C THR A 133 -21.92 10.64 -6.49
N ARG A 134 -22.70 9.69 -5.97
CA ARG A 134 -24.04 9.35 -6.45
C ARG A 134 -24.97 9.08 -5.29
N GLY A 135 -26.25 9.39 -5.47
CA GLY A 135 -27.30 9.10 -4.50
C GLY A 135 -27.47 10.16 -3.42
N LYS A 136 -28.18 9.80 -2.36
CA LYS A 136 -28.45 10.70 -1.23
C LYS A 136 -27.21 10.80 -0.32
N PRO A 137 -27.05 11.91 0.41
CA PRO A 137 -25.98 12.04 1.41
C PRO A 137 -26.03 10.91 2.43
N THR A 138 -24.85 10.44 2.83
CA THR A 138 -24.66 9.53 3.96
C THR A 138 -24.10 10.30 5.16
N ASN A 139 -23.79 9.65 6.28
CA ASN A 139 -23.15 10.29 7.44
C ASN A 139 -21.76 9.72 7.69
N ALA A 140 -20.83 10.54 8.16
CA ALA A 140 -19.48 10.15 8.56
C ALA A 140 -19.07 10.82 9.88
N GLN A 141 -18.14 10.22 10.62
CA GLN A 141 -17.48 10.88 11.75
C GLN A 141 -16.35 11.78 11.24
N TYR A 142 -16.37 13.05 11.62
CA TYR A 142 -15.40 14.04 11.18
C TYR A 142 -14.38 14.36 12.27
N MET A 143 -13.14 14.59 11.84
CA MET A 143 -12.05 15.11 12.65
C MET A 143 -11.73 16.54 12.19
N GLU A 144 -11.53 17.47 13.10
CA GLU A 144 -11.33 18.89 12.80
C GLU A 144 -10.14 19.44 13.60
N GLN A 145 -9.27 20.21 12.97
CA GLN A 145 -8.20 20.95 13.63
C GLN A 145 -7.85 22.22 12.85
N ASN A 146 -7.22 23.18 13.52
CA ASN A 146 -6.60 24.33 12.88
C ASN A 146 -5.07 24.19 13.00
N GLY A 147 -4.35 24.39 11.92
CA GLY A 147 -2.90 24.24 11.90
C GLY A 147 -2.26 24.83 10.65
N GLN A 148 -0.94 24.91 10.68
CA GLN A 148 -0.13 25.34 9.53
C GLN A 148 0.26 24.10 8.72
N PHE A 149 -0.29 23.99 7.50
CA PHE A 149 -0.05 22.86 6.61
C PHE A 149 0.35 23.37 5.22
N TYR A 150 1.11 22.55 4.49
CA TYR A 150 1.23 22.80 3.05
C TYR A 150 -0.15 22.56 2.44
N TYR A 151 -0.63 23.61 1.78
CA TYR A 151 -1.97 23.68 1.22
C TYR A 151 -1.92 24.48 -0.09
N ASP A 152 -2.71 24.04 -1.05
CA ASP A 152 -3.00 24.81 -2.27
C ASP A 152 -4.44 24.58 -2.72
N ASN A 153 -5.05 25.56 -3.37
CA ASN A 153 -6.26 25.35 -4.15
C ASN A 153 -5.89 25.43 -5.63
N SER A 154 -5.56 24.27 -6.20
CA SER A 154 -4.99 24.16 -7.53
C SER A 154 -6.05 24.48 -8.58
N ALA A 155 -5.83 25.58 -9.32
CA ALA A 155 -6.67 25.93 -10.46
C ALA A 155 -6.55 24.89 -11.59
N ASP A 156 -5.34 24.37 -11.83
CA ASP A 156 -5.06 23.40 -12.88
C ASP A 156 -5.80 22.08 -12.66
N LEU A 157 -5.82 21.59 -11.41
CA LEU A 157 -6.56 20.38 -11.07
C LEU A 157 -8.05 20.67 -10.79
N GLY A 158 -8.39 21.91 -10.42
CA GLY A 158 -9.71 22.26 -9.90
C GLY A 158 -10.01 21.55 -8.57
N ALA A 159 -9.01 21.48 -7.70
CA ALA A 159 -9.06 20.74 -6.44
C ALA A 159 -8.18 21.37 -5.36
N GLN A 160 -8.59 21.20 -4.11
CA GLN A 160 -7.77 21.53 -2.94
C GLN A 160 -6.77 20.41 -2.67
N ILE A 161 -5.51 20.77 -2.40
CA ILE A 161 -4.43 19.85 -2.04
C ILE A 161 -3.99 20.17 -0.62
N LEU A 162 -3.98 19.16 0.25
CA LEU A 162 -3.54 19.29 1.65
C LEU A 162 -2.51 18.21 1.99
N ARG A 163 -1.41 18.61 2.64
CA ARG A 163 -0.40 17.68 3.14
C ARG A 163 -0.46 17.56 4.67
N LEU A 164 -0.68 16.35 5.17
CA LEU A 164 -0.58 16.02 6.59
C LEU A 164 0.67 15.15 6.86
N PRO A 165 1.70 15.67 7.54
CA PRO A 165 2.90 14.90 7.85
C PRO A 165 2.70 13.90 8.99
N TYR A 166 3.35 12.74 8.87
CA TYR A 166 3.58 11.83 9.98
C TYR A 166 4.88 12.19 10.72
N ARG A 167 5.00 11.74 11.97
CA ARG A 167 6.25 11.80 12.73
C ARG A 167 7.37 11.03 12.00
N GLY A 168 8.62 11.38 12.31
CA GLY A 168 9.80 10.76 11.69
C GLY A 168 10.29 11.43 10.39
N ASN A 169 9.72 12.59 10.01
CA ASN A 169 10.18 13.45 8.90
C ASN A 169 10.31 12.75 7.53
N LYS A 170 9.63 11.61 7.35
CA LYS A 170 9.76 10.78 6.15
C LYS A 170 8.48 10.69 5.33
N LEU A 171 7.36 10.45 6.00
CA LEU A 171 6.08 10.15 5.37
C LEU A 171 5.09 11.29 5.57
N ALA A 172 4.21 11.49 4.59
CA ALA A 172 3.08 12.40 4.67
C ALA A 172 1.92 11.86 3.84
N MET A 173 0.69 12.11 4.28
CA MET A 173 -0.50 11.86 3.49
C MET A 173 -0.89 13.14 2.76
N TYR A 174 -1.14 13.01 1.45
CA TYR A 174 -1.71 14.09 0.65
C TYR A 174 -3.19 13.78 0.40
N PHE A 175 -4.02 14.80 0.55
CA PHE A 175 -5.44 14.77 0.19
C PHE A 175 -5.62 15.67 -1.02
N ILE A 176 -6.27 15.15 -2.05
CA ILE A 176 -6.73 15.93 -3.21
C ILE A 176 -8.25 15.89 -3.16
N LEU A 177 -8.86 17.01 -2.80
CA LEU A 177 -10.30 17.16 -2.66
C LEU A 177 -10.83 17.99 -3.83
N PRO A 178 -11.62 17.40 -4.76
CA PRO A 178 -12.22 18.16 -5.84
C PRO A 178 -13.02 19.36 -5.34
N ASN A 179 -12.91 20.49 -6.03
CA ASN A 179 -13.79 21.63 -5.78
C ASN A 179 -15.25 21.23 -6.07
N PRO A 180 -16.27 21.92 -5.52
CA PRO A 180 -17.68 21.51 -5.65
C PRO A 180 -18.17 21.28 -7.08
N ASP A 181 -17.59 21.96 -8.07
CA ASP A 181 -17.93 21.85 -9.49
C ASP A 181 -17.23 20.68 -10.21
N ASN A 182 -16.33 19.96 -9.54
CA ASN A 182 -15.56 18.85 -10.10
C ASN A 182 -15.83 17.54 -9.33
N THR A 183 -15.82 16.44 -10.06
CA THR A 183 -15.84 15.08 -9.53
C THR A 183 -14.42 14.52 -9.39
N VAL A 184 -14.26 13.46 -8.60
CA VAL A 184 -12.98 12.74 -8.49
C VAL A 184 -12.45 12.31 -9.85
N ASN A 185 -13.31 11.77 -10.74
CA ASN A 185 -12.89 11.32 -12.07
C ASN A 185 -12.34 12.48 -12.92
N GLN A 186 -13.00 13.65 -12.91
CA GLN A 186 -12.51 14.82 -13.66
C GLN A 186 -11.16 15.33 -13.13
N VAL A 187 -10.89 15.20 -11.83
CA VAL A 187 -9.59 15.55 -11.26
C VAL A 187 -8.53 14.50 -11.63
N LEU A 188 -8.87 13.21 -11.61
CA LEU A 188 -7.98 12.13 -12.03
C LEU A 188 -7.53 12.27 -13.49
N ASP A 189 -8.44 12.68 -14.39
CA ASP A 189 -8.11 12.93 -15.80
C ASP A 189 -7.09 14.07 -16.01
N ARG A 190 -6.90 14.93 -14.99
CA ARG A 190 -5.94 16.04 -15.02
C ARG A 190 -4.61 15.71 -14.33
N ILE A 191 -4.53 14.59 -13.59
CA ILE A 191 -3.30 14.10 -12.97
C ILE A 191 -2.52 13.27 -14.01
N ASN A 192 -1.24 13.55 -14.18
CA ASN A 192 -0.33 12.84 -15.08
C ASN A 192 0.88 12.25 -14.37
#